data_AF-I3SP85-F1
#
_entry.id   AF-I3SP85-F1
#
_cell.length_a   1.000
_cell.length_b   1.000
_cell.length_c   1.000
_cell.angle_alpha   90.00
_cell.angle_beta   90.00
_cell.angle_gamma   90.00
#
_symmetry.space_group_name_H-M   'P 1'
#
loop_
_entity.id
_entity.type
_entity.pdbx_description
1 polymer ?
#
loop_
_entity_poly.entity_id
_entity_poly.type
_entity_poly.pdbx_seq_one_letter_code
_entity_poly.pdbx_strand_id
1 'polypeptide(L)'
;MDAERLREGLDDLLKVVDYVVCAAQFPQAWTKAATVPKALISMLLSLPKIKFVIVTLGKDGCIMLERSANEVPSTEEMDVDKLLESLETRKNGSVCIPTCISSSVTKLRAEGIGTICGRLYIGTAENIPPSELIDTTGAGDAFSGAVLYAICANFAPEKMLCFAANVAAAKCRALGARSGLPHRTDQRLASFMQ
;
A
#
# COMPACT_ATOMS: atom_id res chain seq x y z
N MET A 1 -0.57 -11.20 3.57
CA MET A 1 -0.11 -12.04 2.45
C MET A 1 0.57 -11.16 1.43
N ASP A 2 1.71 -11.59 0.90
CA ASP A 2 2.33 -10.97 -0.27
C ASP A 2 1.85 -11.68 -1.54
N ALA A 3 1.26 -10.93 -2.47
CA ALA A 3 0.63 -11.47 -3.68
C ALA A 3 1.28 -10.86 -4.93
N GLU A 4 2.19 -11.60 -5.56
CA GLU A 4 2.86 -11.12 -6.76
C GLU A 4 2.15 -11.51 -8.06
N ARG A 5 1.64 -12.75 -8.15
CA ARG A 5 1.07 -13.32 -9.39
C ARG A 5 -0.06 -14.29 -9.09
N LEU A 6 -0.94 -14.45 -10.07
CA LEU A 6 -1.98 -15.48 -10.03
C LEU A 6 -1.35 -16.87 -10.05
N ARG A 7 -1.87 -17.75 -9.19
CA ARG A 7 -1.47 -19.14 -9.09
C ARG A 7 -2.65 -19.99 -8.61
N GLU A 8 -2.62 -21.26 -8.94
CA GLU A 8 -3.62 -22.23 -8.47
C GLU A 8 -3.68 -22.24 -6.94
N GLY A 9 -4.90 -22.32 -6.38
CA GLY A 9 -5.15 -22.31 -4.93
C GLY A 9 -5.01 -20.95 -4.24
N LEU A 10 -4.64 -19.87 -4.95
CA LEU A 10 -4.49 -18.54 -4.35
C LEU A 10 -5.81 -18.00 -3.77
N ASP A 11 -6.93 -18.27 -4.44
CA ASP A 11 -8.25 -17.79 -4.02
C ASP A 11 -8.65 -18.33 -2.64
N ASP A 12 -8.26 -19.56 -2.33
CA ASP A 12 -8.56 -20.16 -1.02
C ASP A 12 -7.71 -19.55 0.09
N LEU A 13 -6.46 -19.18 -0.21
CA LEU A 13 -5.63 -18.41 0.72
C LEU A 13 -6.19 -17.01 0.95
N LEU A 14 -6.62 -16.32 -0.10
CA LEU A 14 -7.18 -14.97 0.00
C LEU A 14 -8.41 -14.90 0.93
N LYS A 15 -9.22 -15.96 0.97
CA LYS A 15 -10.41 -16.05 1.84
C LYS A 15 -10.09 -16.09 3.34
N VAL A 16 -8.86 -16.40 3.74
CA VAL A 16 -8.45 -16.53 5.15
C VAL A 16 -7.48 -15.44 5.60
N VAL A 17 -7.21 -14.44 4.76
CA VAL A 17 -6.23 -13.37 5.02
C VAL A 17 -6.92 -12.07 5.46
N ASP A 18 -6.34 -11.38 6.44
CA ASP A 18 -6.77 -10.05 6.88
C ASP A 18 -6.12 -8.89 6.11
N TYR A 19 -4.90 -9.08 5.60
CA TYR A 19 -4.09 -8.01 4.99
C TYR A 19 -3.41 -8.50 3.72
N VAL A 20 -3.51 -7.74 2.64
CA VAL A 20 -2.86 -8.06 1.37
C VAL A 20 -1.89 -6.94 0.99
N VAL A 21 -0.67 -7.31 0.62
CA VAL A 21 0.30 -6.47 -0.08
C VAL A 21 0.56 -7.13 -1.42
N CYS A 22 0.59 -6.37 -2.50
CA CYS A 22 0.72 -6.94 -3.85
C CYS A 22 1.38 -5.98 -4.83
N ALA A 23 1.86 -6.51 -5.95
CA ALA A 23 2.40 -5.71 -7.04
C ALA A 23 1.30 -5.08 -7.90
N ALA A 24 1.60 -3.96 -8.57
CA ALA A 24 0.67 -3.17 -9.39
C ALA A 24 -0.27 -3.97 -10.30
N GLN A 25 0.24 -5.03 -10.94
CA GLN A 25 -0.52 -5.81 -11.91
C GLN A 25 -1.49 -6.82 -11.27
N PHE A 26 -1.27 -7.18 -10.01
CA PHE A 26 -2.00 -8.28 -9.37
C PHE A 26 -3.50 -7.98 -9.20
N PRO A 27 -3.94 -6.84 -8.62
CA PRO A 27 -5.36 -6.58 -8.41
C PRO A 27 -6.18 -6.60 -9.70
N GLN A 28 -5.68 -5.96 -10.76
CA GLN A 28 -6.38 -5.93 -12.05
C GLN A 28 -6.37 -7.31 -12.72
N ALA A 29 -5.27 -8.07 -12.62
CA ALA A 29 -5.23 -9.42 -13.16
C ALA A 29 -6.24 -10.35 -12.46
N TRP A 30 -6.40 -10.22 -11.14
CA TRP A 30 -7.32 -11.01 -10.32
C TRP A 30 -8.78 -10.60 -10.54
N THR A 31 -9.10 -9.29 -10.50
CA THR A 31 -10.47 -8.78 -10.59
C THR A 31 -10.99 -8.56 -12.01
N LYS A 32 -10.10 -8.42 -13.00
CA LYS A 32 -10.40 -7.91 -14.35
C LYS A 32 -10.91 -6.46 -14.39
N ALA A 33 -10.75 -5.69 -13.31
CA ALA A 33 -11.15 -4.29 -13.28
C ALA A 33 -10.20 -3.39 -14.12
N ALA A 34 -10.78 -2.32 -14.67
CA ALA A 34 -10.09 -1.42 -15.61
C ALA A 34 -8.99 -0.56 -14.96
N THR A 35 -9.11 -0.24 -13.67
CA THR A 35 -8.16 0.60 -12.92
C THR A 35 -7.78 -0.06 -11.60
N VAL A 36 -6.63 0.32 -11.04
CA VAL A 36 -6.17 -0.17 -9.74
C VAL A 36 -7.18 0.16 -8.63
N PRO A 37 -7.73 1.39 -8.49
CA PRO A 37 -8.69 1.68 -7.42
C PRO A 37 -9.97 0.84 -7.51
N LYS A 38 -10.51 0.65 -8.72
CA LYS A 38 -11.65 -0.23 -8.98
C LYS A 38 -11.34 -1.69 -8.62
N ALA A 39 -10.14 -2.16 -8.96
CA ALA A 39 -9.68 -3.49 -8.58
C ALA A 39 -9.63 -3.65 -7.05
N LEU A 40 -9.12 -2.65 -6.32
CA LEU A 40 -9.07 -2.70 -4.85
C LEU A 40 -10.47 -2.79 -4.23
N ILE A 41 -11.44 -2.02 -4.75
CA ILE A 41 -12.83 -2.12 -4.30
C ILE A 41 -13.40 -3.52 -4.59
N SER A 42 -13.21 -4.03 -5.80
CA SER A 42 -13.67 -5.38 -6.18
C SER A 42 -13.07 -6.48 -5.29
N MET A 43 -11.77 -6.37 -4.95
CA MET A 43 -11.11 -7.28 -4.01
C MET A 43 -11.76 -7.24 -2.63
N LEU A 44 -11.94 -6.05 -2.05
CA LEU A 44 -12.55 -5.93 -0.73
C LEU A 44 -14.01 -6.40 -0.74
N LEU A 45 -14.80 -6.12 -1.77
CA LEU A 45 -16.16 -6.64 -1.87
C LEU A 45 -16.21 -8.17 -1.91
N SER A 46 -15.27 -8.79 -2.63
CA SER A 46 -15.19 -10.25 -2.78
C SER A 46 -14.57 -10.95 -1.57
N LEU A 47 -13.77 -10.24 -0.77
CA LEU A 47 -12.99 -10.78 0.34
C LEU A 47 -13.31 -10.02 1.64
N PRO A 48 -14.42 -10.36 2.33
CA PRO A 48 -14.96 -9.56 3.43
C PRO A 48 -14.06 -9.50 4.67
N LYS A 49 -13.15 -10.46 4.85
CA LYS A 49 -12.19 -10.47 5.96
C LYS A 49 -11.03 -9.50 5.79
N ILE A 50 -10.73 -9.10 4.55
CA ILE A 50 -9.63 -8.18 4.29
C ILE A 50 -9.96 -6.81 4.88
N LYS A 51 -9.04 -6.35 5.73
CA LYS A 51 -9.06 -5.03 6.38
C LYS A 51 -8.43 -3.96 5.48
N PHE A 52 -7.33 -4.29 4.80
CA PHE A 52 -6.77 -3.43 3.76
C PHE A 52 -6.03 -4.20 2.67
N VAL A 53 -5.91 -3.56 1.51
CA VAL A 53 -5.04 -3.99 0.40
C VAL A 53 -4.06 -2.87 0.07
N ILE A 54 -2.76 -3.19 0.02
CA ILE A 54 -1.70 -2.31 -0.45
C ILE A 54 -1.20 -2.79 -1.82
N VAL A 55 -1.02 -1.84 -2.73
CA VAL A 55 -0.43 -2.05 -4.06
C VAL A 55 0.89 -1.29 -4.11
N THR A 56 2.00 -2.01 -4.27
CA THR A 56 3.31 -1.40 -4.46
C THR A 56 3.52 -0.98 -5.92
N LEU A 57 4.08 0.22 -6.11
CA LEU A 57 4.29 0.90 -7.39
C LEU A 57 5.78 1.21 -7.64
N GLY A 58 6.69 0.52 -6.94
CA GLY A 58 8.13 0.74 -7.03
C GLY A 58 8.52 2.17 -6.64
N LYS A 59 9.20 2.89 -7.54
CA LYS A 59 9.66 4.27 -7.30
C LYS A 59 8.51 5.27 -7.08
N ASP A 60 7.30 4.92 -7.50
CA ASP A 60 6.14 5.79 -7.37
C ASP A 60 5.46 5.67 -5.99
N GLY A 61 5.87 4.67 -5.20
CA GLY A 61 5.42 4.43 -3.83
C GLY A 61 4.38 3.32 -3.75
N CYS A 62 3.23 3.59 -3.14
CA CYS A 62 2.14 2.62 -3.00
C CYS A 62 0.77 3.30 -2.92
N ILE A 63 -0.27 2.54 -3.25
CA ILE A 63 -1.67 2.89 -2.98
C ILE A 63 -2.21 1.88 -1.96
N MET A 64 -2.95 2.35 -0.95
CA MET A 64 -3.64 1.48 -0.01
C MET A 64 -5.12 1.82 0.06
N LEU A 65 -5.98 0.81 0.04
CA LEU A 65 -7.38 0.94 0.37
C LEU A 65 -7.66 0.19 1.66
N GLU A 66 -8.11 0.92 2.68
CA GLU A 66 -8.52 0.39 3.98
C GLU A 66 -10.05 0.39 4.08
N ARG A 67 -10.62 -0.74 4.49
CA ARG A 67 -12.04 -0.85 4.82
C ARG A 67 -12.31 -0.16 6.16
N SER A 68 -13.36 0.64 6.21
CA SER A 68 -13.90 1.13 7.48
C SER A 68 -15.15 0.36 7.88
N ALA A 69 -15.24 -0.02 9.15
CA ALA A 69 -16.44 -0.59 9.73
C ALA A 69 -17.49 0.48 10.10
N ASN A 70 -17.08 1.74 10.17
CA ASN A 70 -17.99 2.84 10.50
C ASN A 70 -18.83 3.16 9.27
N GLU A 71 -20.14 2.94 9.36
CA GLU A 71 -21.08 3.47 8.37
C GLU A 71 -21.02 5.00 8.43
N VAL A 72 -20.50 5.63 7.37
CA VAL A 72 -20.59 7.08 7.25
C VAL A 72 -22.06 7.40 6.94
N PRO A 73 -22.74 8.26 7.72
CA PRO A 73 -24.16 8.57 7.52
C PRO A 73 -24.48 9.25 6.18
N SER A 74 -23.47 9.63 5.40
CA SER A 74 -23.63 10.36 4.15
C SER A 74 -24.13 9.45 3.03
N THR A 75 -25.21 9.86 2.37
CA THR A 75 -25.71 9.25 1.12
C THR A 75 -24.80 9.50 -0.08
N GLU A 76 -23.86 10.44 0.02
CA GLU A 76 -22.96 10.80 -1.07
C GLU A 76 -21.87 9.76 -1.28
N GLU A 77 -21.81 9.25 -2.51
CA GLU A 77 -20.80 8.32 -2.96
C GLU A 77 -19.74 9.07 -3.78
N MET A 78 -18.47 8.85 -3.45
CA MET A 78 -17.35 9.41 -4.18
C MET A 78 -16.77 8.38 -5.14
N ASP A 79 -16.59 8.77 -6.39
CA ASP A 79 -15.92 7.94 -7.38
C ASP A 79 -14.46 7.71 -6.97
N VAL A 80 -14.05 6.45 -6.92
CA VAL A 80 -12.73 6.07 -6.38
C VAL A 80 -11.57 6.52 -7.28
N ASP A 81 -11.77 6.56 -8.60
CA ASP A 81 -10.74 6.99 -9.54
C ASP A 81 -10.53 8.51 -9.41
N LYS A 82 -11.62 9.29 -9.38
CA LYS A 82 -11.55 10.75 -9.15
C LYS A 82 -10.96 11.12 -7.80
N LEU A 83 -11.24 10.34 -6.75
CA LEU A 83 -10.61 10.54 -5.46
C LEU A 83 -9.10 10.32 -5.54
N LEU A 84 -8.66 9.23 -6.18
CA LEU A 84 -7.23 8.96 -6.33
C LEU A 84 -6.55 10.13 -7.05
N GLU A 85 -7.10 10.58 -8.18
CA GLU A 85 -6.58 11.74 -8.93
C GLU A 85 -6.48 12.99 -8.04
N SER A 86 -7.52 13.27 -7.24
CA SER A 86 -7.51 14.40 -6.29
C SER A 86 -6.40 14.26 -5.24
N LEU A 87 -6.17 13.06 -4.70
CA LEU A 87 -5.10 12.83 -3.74
C LEU A 87 -3.70 12.94 -4.39
N GLU A 88 -3.56 12.50 -5.64
CA GLU A 88 -2.30 12.61 -6.39
C GLU A 88 -1.88 14.06 -6.59
N THR A 89 -2.82 14.98 -6.84
CA THR A 89 -2.50 16.43 -6.95
C THR A 89 -1.91 17.02 -5.67
N ARG A 90 -2.15 16.38 -4.52
CA ARG A 90 -1.63 16.82 -3.21
C ARG A 90 -0.23 16.25 -2.92
N LYS A 91 0.27 15.32 -3.75
CA LYS A 91 1.58 14.68 -3.59
C LYS A 91 2.70 15.71 -3.78
N ASN A 92 3.52 15.89 -2.74
CA ASN A 92 4.71 16.73 -2.84
C ASN A 92 5.90 15.88 -3.32
N GLY A 93 6.20 15.93 -4.62
CA GLY A 93 7.28 15.14 -5.24
C GLY A 93 8.71 15.61 -4.93
N SER A 94 8.88 16.71 -4.18
CA SER A 94 10.18 17.34 -3.94
C SER A 94 10.91 16.82 -2.69
N VAL A 95 10.23 16.03 -1.84
CA VAL A 95 10.77 15.61 -0.55
C VAL A 95 11.52 14.29 -0.70
N CYS A 96 12.77 14.21 -0.23
CA CYS A 96 13.53 12.95 -0.23
C CYS A 96 12.90 11.89 0.69
N ILE A 97 12.09 12.30 1.67
CA ILE A 97 11.51 11.44 2.70
C ILE A 97 10.12 10.94 2.26
N PRO A 98 9.79 9.66 2.47
CA PRO A 98 8.45 9.13 2.27
C PRO A 98 7.38 9.92 3.01
N THR A 99 6.30 10.24 2.31
CA THR A 99 5.10 10.89 2.85
C THR A 99 3.88 10.02 2.59
N CYS A 100 2.82 10.24 3.36
CA CYS A 100 1.54 9.58 3.16
C CYS A 100 0.42 10.62 3.15
N ILE A 101 -0.47 10.49 2.17
CA ILE A 101 -1.66 11.32 2.02
C ILE A 101 -2.86 10.39 2.07
N SER A 102 -3.85 10.73 2.88
CA SER A 102 -5.07 9.95 3.03
C SER A 102 -6.32 10.79 2.77
N SER A 103 -7.40 10.12 2.35
CA SER A 103 -8.74 10.70 2.31
C SER A 103 -9.36 10.74 3.72
N SER A 104 -10.51 11.40 3.88
CA SER A 104 -11.40 11.06 4.99
C SER A 104 -11.99 9.66 4.79
N VAL A 105 -12.60 9.10 5.84
CA VAL A 105 -13.45 7.90 5.67
C VAL A 105 -14.67 8.33 4.85
N THR A 106 -14.94 7.62 3.77
CA THR A 106 -16.01 7.96 2.83
C THR A 106 -16.54 6.72 2.11
N LYS A 107 -17.68 6.87 1.45
CA LYS A 107 -18.33 5.83 0.66
C LYS A 107 -17.76 5.86 -0.75
N LEU A 108 -16.88 4.91 -1.07
CA LEU A 108 -16.12 4.83 -2.31
C LEU A 108 -16.86 3.95 -3.32
N ARG A 109 -17.23 4.53 -4.46
CA ARG A 109 -17.90 3.84 -5.56
C ARG A 109 -16.91 3.48 -6.65
N ALA A 110 -16.98 2.22 -7.09
CA ALA A 110 -16.44 1.76 -8.35
C ALA A 110 -17.61 1.47 -9.31
N GLU A 111 -17.73 2.27 -10.37
CA GLU A 111 -18.78 2.10 -11.38
C GLU A 111 -18.79 0.68 -11.96
N GLY A 112 -19.97 0.05 -11.99
CA GLY A 112 -20.17 -1.33 -12.48
C GLY A 112 -19.68 -2.44 -11.54
N ILE A 113 -19.08 -2.09 -10.39
CA ILE A 113 -18.53 -3.07 -9.43
C ILE A 113 -19.28 -3.01 -8.11
N GLY A 114 -19.44 -1.81 -7.54
CA GLY A 114 -20.11 -1.62 -6.26
C GLY A 114 -19.44 -0.55 -5.40
N THR A 115 -19.79 -0.56 -4.12
CA THR A 115 -19.47 0.53 -3.20
C THR A 115 -18.98 0.00 -1.87
N ILE A 116 -17.93 0.61 -1.31
CA ILE A 116 -17.38 0.24 0.01
C ILE A 116 -17.10 1.48 0.86
N CYS A 117 -17.31 1.37 2.17
CA CYS A 117 -16.86 2.40 3.10
C CYS A 117 -15.38 2.19 3.44
N GLY A 118 -14.57 3.24 3.30
CA GLY A 118 -13.14 3.10 3.52
C GLY A 118 -12.36 4.40 3.43
N ARG A 119 -11.04 4.25 3.53
CA ARG A 119 -10.08 5.33 3.35
C ARG A 119 -9.05 4.94 2.30
N LEU A 120 -8.79 5.85 1.36
CA LEU A 120 -7.75 5.69 0.35
C LEU A 120 -6.49 6.41 0.79
N TYR A 121 -5.35 5.78 0.59
CA TYR A 121 -4.04 6.31 0.94
C TYR A 121 -3.10 6.26 -0.27
N ILE A 122 -2.27 7.28 -0.40
CA ILE A 122 -1.11 7.32 -1.29
C ILE A 122 0.13 7.45 -0.42
N GLY A 123 1.02 6.47 -0.48
CA GLY A 123 2.35 6.53 0.10
C GLY A 123 3.38 6.82 -0.98
N THR A 124 4.33 7.72 -0.73
CA THR A 124 5.44 8.00 -1.65
C THR A 124 6.65 7.12 -1.32
N ALA A 125 7.45 6.76 -2.32
CA ALA A 125 8.76 6.16 -2.09
C ALA A 125 9.78 7.23 -1.65
N GLU A 126 10.89 6.78 -1.05
CA GLU A 126 12.05 7.63 -0.85
C GLU A 126 12.69 7.94 -2.21
N ASN A 127 13.07 9.19 -2.45
CA ASN A 127 13.84 9.54 -3.65
C ASN A 127 15.32 9.26 -3.39
N ILE A 128 15.74 8.02 -3.63
CA ILE A 128 17.12 7.58 -3.43
C ILE A 128 18.02 8.23 -4.49
N PRO A 129 19.10 8.94 -4.10
CA PRO A 129 20.06 9.47 -5.07
C PRO A 129 20.60 8.37 -5.98
N PRO A 130 20.78 8.59 -7.30
CA PRO A 130 21.28 7.57 -8.21
C PRO A 130 22.63 6.96 -7.80
N SER A 131 23.48 7.72 -7.09
CA SER A 131 24.75 7.25 -6.54
C SER A 131 24.61 6.27 -5.38
N GLU A 132 23.45 6.23 -4.72
CA GLU A 132 23.14 5.33 -3.60
C GLU A 132 22.24 4.16 -4.00
N LEU A 133 21.58 4.24 -5.16
CA LEU A 133 20.69 3.18 -5.65
C LEU A 133 21.50 2.03 -6.24
N ILE A 134 21.72 0.96 -5.47
CA ILE A 134 22.57 -0.17 -5.86
C ILE A 134 21.76 -1.32 -6.47
N ASP A 135 20.69 -1.76 -5.80
CA ASP A 135 19.94 -2.95 -6.23
C ASP A 135 18.51 -2.95 -5.66
N THR A 136 17.50 -3.09 -6.52
CA THR A 136 16.07 -3.09 -6.12
C THR A 136 15.52 -4.49 -5.79
N THR A 137 16.30 -5.55 -5.98
CA THR A 137 15.90 -6.94 -5.72
C THR A 137 15.40 -7.09 -4.27
N GLY A 138 14.19 -7.57 -4.04
CA GLY A 138 13.63 -7.75 -2.69
C GLY A 138 13.15 -6.46 -2.00
N ALA A 139 13.05 -5.32 -2.71
CA ALA A 139 12.47 -4.11 -2.14
C ALA A 139 10.98 -4.29 -1.78
N GLY A 140 10.24 -5.06 -2.58
CA GLY A 140 8.85 -5.44 -2.29
C GLY A 140 8.75 -6.29 -1.02
N ASP A 141 9.58 -7.33 -0.90
CA ASP A 141 9.65 -8.16 0.30
C ASP A 141 9.99 -7.35 1.57
N ALA A 142 10.95 -6.41 1.45
CA ALA A 142 11.32 -5.50 2.54
C ALA A 142 10.15 -4.60 2.94
N PHE A 143 9.41 -4.07 1.97
CA PHE A 143 8.18 -3.30 2.22
C PHE A 143 7.13 -4.15 2.93
N SER A 144 6.82 -5.35 2.43
CA SER A 144 5.85 -6.29 3.01
C SER A 144 6.24 -6.69 4.44
N GLY A 145 7.52 -6.97 4.69
CA GLY A 145 8.05 -7.28 6.02
C GLY A 145 7.93 -6.10 6.99
N ALA A 146 8.15 -4.87 6.51
CA ALA A 146 7.98 -3.66 7.31
C ALA A 146 6.52 -3.34 7.63
N VAL A 147 5.60 -3.61 6.69
CA VAL A 147 4.15 -3.54 6.94
C VAL A 147 3.76 -4.54 8.04
N LEU A 148 4.25 -5.79 7.96
CA LEU A 148 3.99 -6.79 8.99
C LEU A 148 4.50 -6.33 10.37
N TYR A 149 5.72 -5.81 10.44
CA TYR A 149 6.27 -5.24 11.67
C TYR A 149 5.38 -4.10 12.21
N ALA A 150 4.97 -3.16 11.36
CA ALA A 150 4.16 -2.01 11.73
C ALA A 150 2.76 -2.41 12.24
N ILE A 151 2.16 -3.46 11.68
CA ILE A 151 0.91 -4.05 12.19
C ILE A 151 1.15 -4.58 13.61
N CYS A 152 2.21 -5.37 13.84
CA CYS A 152 2.54 -5.89 15.17
C CYS A 152 2.86 -4.77 16.18
N ALA A 153 3.45 -3.67 15.73
CA ALA A 153 3.75 -2.49 16.53
C ALA A 153 2.57 -1.50 16.65
N ASN A 154 1.39 -1.84 16.11
CA ASN A 154 0.18 -1.03 16.14
C ASN A 154 0.37 0.41 15.61
N PHE A 155 1.14 0.55 14.53
CA PHE A 155 1.32 1.85 13.89
C PHE A 155 0.01 2.30 13.21
N ALA A 156 -0.27 3.60 13.27
CA ALA A 156 -1.29 4.21 12.42
C ALA A 156 -0.93 3.99 10.93
N PRO A 157 -1.92 3.83 10.02
CA PRO A 157 -1.68 3.56 8.60
C PRO A 157 -0.68 4.51 7.93
N GLU A 158 -0.77 5.82 8.19
CA GLU A 158 0.15 6.81 7.64
C GLU A 158 1.60 6.57 8.12
N LYS A 159 1.79 6.24 9.40
CA LYS A 159 3.10 5.89 9.97
C LYS A 159 3.61 4.57 9.39
N MET A 160 2.74 3.58 9.21
CA MET A 160 3.05 2.28 8.62
C MET A 160 3.57 2.42 7.18
N LEU A 161 2.87 3.16 6.32
CA LEU A 161 3.24 3.30 4.91
C LEU A 161 4.57 4.05 4.75
N CYS A 162 4.77 5.14 5.52
CA CYS A 162 6.05 5.85 5.53
C CYS A 162 7.19 4.98 6.06
N PHE A 163 6.95 4.21 7.13
CA PHE A 163 7.95 3.28 7.68
C PHE A 163 8.36 2.22 6.66
N ALA A 164 7.38 1.57 6.02
CA ALA A 164 7.64 0.53 5.04
C ALA A 164 8.38 1.05 3.80
N ALA A 165 8.06 2.25 3.33
CA ALA A 165 8.78 2.91 2.25
C ALA A 165 10.25 3.20 2.62
N ASN A 166 10.53 3.65 3.85
CA ASN A 166 11.90 3.87 4.33
C ASN A 166 12.69 2.55 4.41
N VAL A 167 12.07 1.47 4.89
CA VAL A 167 12.73 0.15 4.97
C VAL A 167 13.06 -0.38 3.58
N ALA A 168 12.12 -0.29 2.63
CA ALA A 168 12.34 -0.69 1.25
C ALA A 168 13.44 0.12 0.58
N ALA A 169 13.49 1.42 0.83
CA ALA A 169 14.51 2.29 0.27
C ALA A 169 15.89 2.10 0.92
N ALA A 170 15.96 1.81 2.22
CA ALA A 170 17.19 1.39 2.87
C ALA A 170 17.73 0.10 2.23
N LYS A 171 16.85 -0.87 1.97
CA LYS A 171 17.19 -2.12 1.26
C LYS A 171 17.85 -1.86 -0.07
N CYS A 172 17.36 -0.88 -0.84
CA CYS A 172 17.87 -0.60 -2.18
C CYS A 172 19.33 -0.12 -2.25
N ARG A 173 19.97 0.20 -1.11
CA ARG A 173 21.33 0.74 -1.02
C ARG A 173 22.42 -0.30 -0.82
N ALA A 174 22.11 -1.59 -0.97
CA ALA A 174 23.10 -2.65 -0.96
C ALA A 174 22.69 -3.78 -1.91
N LEU A 175 23.69 -4.54 -2.38
CA LEU A 175 23.51 -5.64 -3.31
C LEU A 175 22.82 -6.85 -2.65
N GLY A 176 21.86 -7.45 -3.36
CA GLY A 176 21.11 -8.63 -2.97
C GLY A 176 19.85 -8.30 -2.15
N ALA A 177 19.00 -9.31 -1.95
CA ALA A 177 17.67 -9.12 -1.35
C ALA A 177 17.67 -8.72 0.14
N ARG A 178 18.73 -9.05 0.88
CA ARG A 178 18.75 -8.91 2.36
C ARG A 178 19.81 -7.97 2.90
N SER A 179 20.91 -7.78 2.18
CA SER A 179 22.11 -7.11 2.70
C SER A 179 21.88 -5.65 3.07
N GLY A 180 20.91 -4.99 2.43
CA GLY A 180 20.55 -3.59 2.70
C GLY A 180 19.46 -3.41 3.75
N LEU A 181 18.93 -4.49 4.34
CA LEU A 181 17.86 -4.38 5.33
C LEU A 181 18.36 -3.58 6.55
N PRO A 182 17.63 -2.55 6.99
CA PRO A 182 18.03 -1.75 8.12
C PRO A 182 17.90 -2.52 9.43
N HIS A 183 18.83 -2.28 10.35
CA HIS A 183 18.68 -2.70 11.75
C HIS A 183 17.77 -1.74 12.51
N ARG A 184 17.27 -2.16 13.68
CA ARG A 184 16.42 -1.31 14.54
C ARG A 184 17.08 0.03 14.90
N THR A 185 18.41 0.07 14.98
CA THR A 185 19.21 1.26 15.32
C THR A 185 19.54 2.14 14.12
N ASP A 186 19.02 1.83 12.92
CA ASP A 186 19.23 2.65 11.74
C ASP A 186 18.64 4.04 11.95
N GLN A 187 19.45 5.08 11.76
CA GLN A 187 19.07 6.47 11.97
C GLN A 187 17.89 6.89 11.08
N ARG A 188 17.74 6.30 9.89
CA ARG A 188 16.62 6.56 8.98
C ARG A 188 15.29 6.09 9.55
N LEU A 189 15.31 5.14 10.50
CA LEU A 189 14.12 4.61 11.16
C LEU A 189 13.87 5.20 12.54
N ALA A 190 14.79 6.04 13.05
CA ALA A 190 14.76 6.51 14.44
C ALA A 190 13.44 7.23 14.81
N SER A 191 12.86 8.02 13.90
CA SER A 191 11.59 8.72 14.12
C SER A 191 10.38 7.79 14.26
N PHE A 192 10.49 6.54 13.77
CA PHE A 192 9.41 5.55 13.86
C PHE A 192 9.47 4.72 15.14
N MET A 193 10.65 4.62 15.75
CA MET A 193 10.93 3.75 16.90
C MET A 193 10.76 4.46 18.26
N GLN A 194 10.36 5.73 18.24
CA GLN A 194 9.93 6.51 19.41
C GLN A 194 8.50 6.15 19.82
#